data_AF-A0A848UXP4-F1
#
_entry.id   AF-A0A848UXP4-F1
#
_cell.length_a   1.000
_cell.length_b   1.000
_cell.length_c   1.000
_cell.angle_alpha   90.00
_cell.angle_beta   90.00
_cell.angle_gamma   90.00
#
_symmetry.space_group_name_H-M   'P 1'
#
loop_
_entity.id
_entity.type
_entity.pdbx_description
1 polymer ?
#
loop_
_entity_poly.entity_id
_entity_poly.type
_entity_poly.pdbx_seq_one_letter_code
_entity_poly.pdbx_strand_id
1 'polypeptide(L)'
;MDILRGLLGIAVLVGVAWLISENRKKINWRVVGIGLLIQLGLAICILKIDQVESFFESIGALFITIINFTGDGVSFLLGSFVSGEVESPLINFTFTVLPIIIFFSALTSLLYYLGILQKFVYAFAWMMKRVMRISGAESMAAAGNIFLGQTESPLLVRPYLEKMTRSEMMCLMTGGMATIAGSVLATYIKFLGDDDPVQSALFAKHLIIASVMSAPAAIVASKIIVPETESFIEDFSIPKDKLGTNILDAIAKGTTDGLKLAINVAAMLLVFIALMGLFNWLLGLAGT
;
A
#
# COMPACT_ATOMS: atom_id res chain seq x y z
N MET A 1 -5.26 -22.13 23.31
CA MET A 1 -4.84 -22.84 22.07
C MET A 1 -4.60 -21.87 20.92
N ASP A 2 -5.36 -20.78 20.81
CA ASP A 2 -5.26 -19.85 19.65
C ASP A 2 -3.95 -19.06 19.60
N ILE A 3 -3.42 -18.62 20.75
CA ILE A 3 -2.11 -17.94 20.81
C ILE A 3 -0.98 -18.87 20.31
N LEU A 4 -1.01 -20.14 20.71
CA LEU A 4 -0.02 -21.14 20.29
C LEU A 4 -0.08 -21.37 18.78
N ARG A 5 -1.30 -21.42 18.21
CA ARG A 5 -1.52 -21.51 16.76
C ARG A 5 -1.00 -20.28 16.02
N GLY A 6 -1.23 -19.08 16.55
CA GLY A 6 -0.71 -17.83 15.99
C GLY A 6 0.82 -17.80 15.98
N LEU A 7 1.46 -18.18 17.10
CA LEU A 7 2.92 -18.29 17.20
C LEU A 7 3.48 -19.34 16.24
N LEU A 8 2.81 -20.49 16.12
CA LEU A 8 3.19 -21.52 15.16
C LEU A 8 3.06 -21.01 13.71
N GLY A 9 2.02 -20.24 13.38
CA GLY A 9 1.87 -19.61 12.08
C GLY A 9 3.04 -18.67 11.74
N ILE A 10 3.43 -17.80 12.67
CA ILE A 10 4.60 -16.91 12.50
C ILE A 10 5.88 -17.73 12.30
N ALA A 11 6.09 -18.77 13.13
CA ALA A 11 7.25 -19.65 13.02
C ALA A 11 7.31 -20.38 11.67
N VAL A 12 6.17 -20.84 11.16
CA VAL A 12 6.09 -21.49 9.84
C VAL A 12 6.41 -20.50 8.73
N LEU A 13 5.87 -19.28 8.75
CA LEU A 13 6.14 -18.27 7.72
C LEU A 13 7.62 -17.86 7.70
N VAL A 14 8.22 -17.64 8.89
CA VAL A 14 9.66 -17.39 9.03
C VAL A 14 10.47 -18.60 8.56
N GLY A 15 10.01 -19.82 8.86
CA GLY A 15 10.63 -21.06 8.41
C GLY A 15 10.61 -21.23 6.89
N VAL A 16 9.50 -20.91 6.23
CA VAL A 16 9.38 -20.91 4.76
C VAL A 16 10.35 -19.90 4.16
N ALA A 17 10.37 -18.66 4.66
CA ALA A 17 11.32 -17.64 4.20
C ALA A 17 12.78 -18.10 4.37
N TRP A 18 13.10 -18.77 5.50
CA TRP A 18 14.43 -19.32 5.77
C TRP A 18 14.81 -20.46 4.83
N LEU A 19 13.86 -21.32 4.45
CA LEU A 19 14.09 -22.43 3.52
C LEU A 19 14.50 -21.94 2.14
N ILE A 20 13.85 -20.89 1.63
CA ILE A 20 14.14 -20.26 0.34
C ILE A 20 15.24 -19.19 0.41
N SER A 21 15.86 -18.99 1.59
CA SER A 21 16.93 -18.01 1.77
C SER A 21 18.18 -18.37 0.96
N GLU A 22 18.73 -17.38 0.25
CA GLU A 22 19.94 -17.56 -0.55
C GLU A 22 21.19 -17.83 0.30
N ASN A 23 21.27 -17.22 1.50
CA ASN A 23 22.40 -17.39 2.39
C ASN A 23 21.98 -17.40 3.86
N ARG A 24 21.55 -18.56 4.34
CA ARG A 24 21.07 -18.79 5.71
C ARG A 24 22.05 -18.37 6.81
N LYS A 25 23.35 -18.32 6.53
CA LYS A 25 24.40 -17.92 7.49
C LYS A 25 24.54 -16.40 7.64
N LYS A 26 24.05 -15.63 6.66
CA LYS A 26 24.14 -14.17 6.63
C LYS A 26 22.86 -13.46 7.09
N ILE A 27 21.81 -14.22 7.43
CA ILE A 27 20.57 -13.67 7.98
C ILE A 27 20.88 -12.89 9.26
N ASN A 28 20.52 -11.60 9.26
CA ASN A 28 20.64 -10.77 10.45
C ASN A 28 19.42 -10.96 11.35
N TRP A 29 19.50 -11.93 12.25
CA TRP A 29 18.41 -12.26 13.19
C TRP A 29 18.01 -11.12 14.12
N ARG A 30 18.87 -10.12 14.33
CA ARG A 30 18.49 -8.90 15.05
C ARG A 30 17.43 -8.12 14.27
N VAL A 31 17.60 -7.94 12.96
CA VAL A 31 16.62 -7.23 12.12
C VAL A 31 15.31 -7.99 12.07
N VAL A 32 15.37 -9.32 11.90
CA VAL A 32 14.20 -10.21 11.92
C VAL A 32 13.45 -10.11 13.25
N GLY A 33 14.15 -10.28 14.37
CA GLY A 33 13.55 -10.23 15.70
C GLY A 33 12.95 -8.86 16.02
N ILE A 34 13.66 -7.78 15.70
CA ILE A 34 13.15 -6.41 15.88
C ILE A 34 11.94 -6.15 14.98
N GLY A 35 11.96 -6.56 13.71
CA GLY A 35 10.83 -6.37 12.79
C GLY A 35 9.57 -7.10 13.27
N LEU A 36 9.71 -8.35 13.71
CA LEU A 36 8.60 -9.10 14.31
C LEU A 36 8.10 -8.45 15.61
N LEU A 37 8.99 -7.95 16.45
CA LEU A 37 8.61 -7.23 17.68
C LEU A 37 7.91 -5.90 17.37
N ILE A 38 8.34 -5.15 16.35
CA ILE A 38 7.64 -3.94 15.89
C ILE A 38 6.25 -4.32 15.40
N GLN A 39 6.11 -5.36 14.59
CA GLN A 39 4.82 -5.79 14.06
C GLN A 39 3.86 -6.23 15.17
N LEU A 40 4.33 -7.06 16.12
CA LEU A 40 3.54 -7.47 17.28
C LEU A 40 3.23 -6.29 18.20
N GLY A 41 4.20 -5.41 18.43
CA GLY A 41 4.04 -4.19 19.22
C GLY A 41 2.99 -3.26 18.62
N LEU A 42 3.04 -3.02 17.30
CA LEU A 42 2.03 -2.24 16.58
C LEU A 42 0.65 -2.90 16.67
N ALA A 43 0.56 -4.22 16.47
CA ALA A 43 -0.70 -4.95 16.60
C ALA A 43 -1.31 -4.78 18.00
N ILE A 44 -0.51 -4.96 19.06
CA ILE A 44 -0.97 -4.80 20.44
C ILE A 44 -1.34 -3.34 20.71
N CYS A 45 -0.49 -2.39 20.34
CA CYS A 45 -0.76 -0.96 20.54
C CYS A 45 -2.07 -0.55 19.88
N ILE A 46 -2.33 -0.98 18.65
CA ILE A 46 -3.50 -0.55 17.90
C ILE A 46 -4.77 -1.29 18.32
N LEU A 47 -4.67 -2.59 18.65
CA LEU A 47 -5.85 -3.43 18.96
C LEU A 47 -6.20 -3.51 20.45
N LYS A 48 -5.34 -3.00 21.35
CA LYS A 48 -5.56 -3.07 22.81
C LYS A 48 -5.56 -1.73 23.52
N ILE A 49 -5.07 -0.66 22.89
CA ILE A 49 -5.02 0.66 23.51
C ILE A 49 -6.09 1.53 22.85
N ASP A 50 -7.18 1.79 23.55
CA ASP A 50 -8.36 2.51 23.04
C ASP A 50 -7.99 3.87 22.41
N GLN A 51 -7.02 4.59 22.98
CA GLN A 51 -6.59 5.89 22.44
C GLN A 51 -5.88 5.75 21.09
N VAL A 52 -5.10 4.68 20.90
CA VAL A 52 -4.42 4.40 19.63
C VAL A 52 -5.44 3.90 18.61
N GLU A 53 -6.34 3.01 19.02
CA GLU A 53 -7.45 2.55 18.18
C GLU A 53 -8.27 3.73 17.65
N SER A 54 -8.71 4.62 18.54
CA SER A 54 -9.49 5.81 18.18
C SER A 54 -8.74 6.76 17.22
N PHE A 55 -7.42 6.86 17.35
CA PHE A 55 -6.59 7.60 16.40
C PHE A 55 -6.63 6.97 15.00
N PHE A 56 -6.49 5.65 14.88
CA PHE A 56 -6.59 4.96 13.57
C PHE A 56 -8.02 4.99 13.00
N GLU A 57 -9.06 4.96 13.85
CA GLU A 57 -10.45 5.17 13.43
C GLU A 57 -10.65 6.56 12.84
N SER A 58 -10.06 7.58 13.46
CA SER A 58 -10.11 8.96 12.97
C SER A 58 -9.44 9.09 11.60
N ILE A 59 -8.30 8.40 11.39
CA ILE A 59 -7.66 8.33 10.06
C ILE A 59 -8.57 7.59 9.06
N GLY A 60 -9.19 6.47 9.44
CA GLY A 60 -10.12 5.75 8.59
C GLY A 60 -11.31 6.60 8.16
N ALA A 61 -11.91 7.34 9.09
CA ALA A 61 -13.02 8.27 8.82
C ALA A 61 -12.59 9.42 7.89
N LEU A 62 -11.36 9.93 8.05
CA LEU A 62 -10.79 10.91 7.13
C LEU A 62 -10.67 10.34 5.70
N PHE A 63 -10.19 9.10 5.55
CA PHE A 63 -10.11 8.43 4.25
C PHE A 63 -11.49 8.29 3.61
N ILE A 64 -12.51 7.86 4.37
CA ILE A 64 -13.89 7.76 3.87
C ILE A 64 -14.41 9.12 3.42
N THR A 65 -14.13 10.18 4.18
CA THR A 65 -14.54 11.55 3.83
C THR A 65 -13.89 11.99 2.52
N ILE A 66 -12.59 11.70 2.33
CA ILE A 66 -11.86 11.98 1.09
C ILE A 66 -12.45 11.20 -0.10
N ILE A 67 -12.84 9.94 0.11
CA ILE A 67 -13.52 9.13 -0.91
C ILE A 67 -14.84 9.77 -1.33
N ASN A 68 -15.61 10.28 -0.37
CA ASN A 68 -16.91 10.91 -0.65
C ASN A 68 -16.80 12.15 -1.54
N PHE A 69 -15.71 12.93 -1.46
CA PHE A 69 -15.48 14.05 -2.40
C PHE A 69 -15.32 13.60 -3.85
N THR A 70 -14.89 12.35 -4.09
CA THR A 70 -14.90 11.79 -5.45
C THR A 70 -16.33 11.65 -5.97
N GLY A 71 -17.29 11.37 -5.08
CA GLY A 71 -18.71 11.29 -5.40
C GLY A 71 -19.27 12.56 -6.00
N ASP A 72 -18.81 13.74 -5.55
CA ASP A 72 -19.22 15.03 -6.12
C ASP A 72 -18.77 15.15 -7.59
N GLY A 73 -17.52 14.75 -7.88
CA GLY A 73 -16.98 14.75 -9.24
C GLY A 73 -17.70 13.75 -10.15
N VAL A 74 -18.02 12.56 -9.64
CA VAL A 74 -18.80 11.54 -10.38
C VAL A 74 -20.21 12.03 -10.66
N SER A 75 -20.88 12.62 -9.67
CA SER A 75 -22.24 13.16 -9.80
C SER A 75 -22.29 14.31 -10.82
N PHE A 76 -21.28 15.17 -10.84
CA PHE A 76 -21.16 16.22 -11.85
C PHE A 76 -20.97 15.67 -13.27
N LEU A 77 -20.15 14.62 -13.43
CA LEU A 77 -19.84 14.06 -14.76
C LEU A 77 -20.93 13.14 -15.32
N LEU A 78 -21.62 12.40 -14.45
CA LEU A 78 -22.51 11.29 -14.83
C LEU A 78 -23.95 11.46 -14.34
N GLY A 79 -24.23 12.48 -13.53
CA GLY A 79 -25.58 12.79 -13.08
C GLY A 79 -26.46 13.27 -14.24
N SER A 80 -27.68 12.78 -14.29
CA SER A 80 -28.66 13.21 -15.29
C SER A 80 -29.09 14.65 -15.02
N PHE A 81 -29.13 15.49 -16.06
CA PHE A 81 -29.64 16.85 -15.96
C PHE A 81 -31.15 16.93 -15.65
N VAL A 82 -31.87 15.82 -15.76
CA VAL A 82 -33.31 15.74 -15.48
C VAL A 82 -33.58 15.29 -14.04
N SER A 83 -32.98 14.17 -13.62
CA SER A 83 -33.19 13.64 -12.26
C SER A 83 -32.23 14.21 -11.22
N GLY A 84 -31.10 14.77 -11.63
CA GLY A 84 -30.02 15.21 -10.72
C GLY A 84 -29.21 14.06 -10.12
N GLU A 85 -29.46 12.81 -10.55
CA GLU A 85 -28.85 11.61 -9.99
C GLU A 85 -28.14 10.78 -11.06
N VAL A 86 -27.18 9.95 -10.64
CA VAL A 86 -26.53 8.97 -11.51
C VAL A 86 -27.49 7.82 -11.76
N GLU A 87 -27.82 7.57 -13.02
CA GLU A 87 -28.78 6.53 -13.38
C GLU A 87 -28.24 5.12 -13.12
N SER A 88 -29.14 4.17 -12.82
CA SER A 88 -28.81 2.79 -12.45
C SER A 88 -27.77 2.08 -13.36
N PRO A 89 -27.80 2.22 -14.70
CA PRO A 89 -26.79 1.59 -15.57
C PRO A 89 -25.35 2.10 -15.34
N LEU A 90 -25.21 3.32 -14.82
CA LEU A 90 -23.93 3.97 -14.53
C LEU A 90 -23.43 3.66 -13.11
N ILE A 91 -24.25 3.03 -12.26
CA ILE A 91 -23.83 2.59 -10.92
C ILE A 91 -23.11 1.24 -11.05
N ASN A 92 -21.86 1.27 -11.48
CA ASN A 92 -21.04 0.07 -11.71
C ASN A 92 -19.56 0.32 -11.40
N PHE A 93 -18.76 -0.75 -11.44
CA PHE A 93 -17.31 -0.70 -11.16
C PHE A 93 -16.61 0.44 -11.91
N THR A 94 -16.87 0.58 -13.20
CA THR A 94 -16.17 1.53 -14.08
C THR A 94 -16.40 2.98 -13.64
N PHE A 95 -17.60 3.32 -13.21
CA PHE A 95 -17.99 4.70 -12.93
C PHE A 95 -18.04 5.05 -11.44
N THR A 96 -18.07 4.05 -10.56
CA THR A 96 -18.02 4.26 -9.11
C THR A 96 -16.61 4.11 -8.55
N VAL A 97 -15.81 3.20 -9.10
CA VAL A 97 -14.53 2.81 -8.49
C VAL A 97 -13.32 3.40 -9.19
N LEU A 98 -13.27 3.35 -10.52
CA LEU A 98 -12.12 3.90 -11.26
C LEU A 98 -11.89 5.40 -11.00
N PRO A 99 -12.92 6.26 -10.85
CA PRO A 99 -12.70 7.67 -10.53
C PRO A 99 -11.99 7.89 -9.19
N ILE A 100 -12.18 6.99 -8.21
CA ILE A 100 -11.49 7.04 -6.92
C ILE A 100 -9.98 6.89 -7.13
N ILE A 101 -9.57 5.97 -8.00
CA ILE A 101 -8.15 5.75 -8.34
C ILE A 101 -7.54 7.02 -8.94
N ILE A 102 -8.26 7.66 -9.86
CA ILE A 102 -7.82 8.90 -10.53
C ILE A 102 -7.68 10.03 -9.52
N PHE A 103 -8.69 10.24 -8.68
CA PHE A 103 -8.70 11.29 -7.67
C PHE A 103 -7.59 11.11 -6.64
N PHE A 104 -7.41 9.89 -6.11
CA PHE A 104 -6.35 9.62 -5.14
C PHE A 104 -4.95 9.77 -5.73
N SER A 105 -4.75 9.45 -7.01
CA SER A 105 -3.47 9.69 -7.68
C SER A 105 -3.17 11.19 -7.81
N ALA A 106 -4.17 11.99 -8.19
CA ALA A 106 -4.06 13.45 -8.22
C ALA A 106 -3.79 14.04 -6.83
N LEU A 107 -4.49 13.58 -5.80
CA LEU A 107 -4.31 14.02 -4.41
C LEU A 107 -2.92 13.65 -3.90
N THR A 108 -2.46 12.43 -4.17
CA THR A 108 -1.13 11.97 -3.76
C THR A 108 -0.03 12.80 -4.44
N SER A 109 -0.16 13.06 -5.74
CA SER A 109 0.75 13.94 -6.48
C SER A 109 0.77 15.36 -5.90
N LEU A 110 -0.40 15.91 -5.53
CA LEU A 110 -0.49 17.20 -4.86
C LEU A 110 0.21 17.20 -3.49
N LEU A 111 -0.04 16.21 -2.64
CA LEU A 111 0.59 16.09 -1.32
C LEU A 111 2.11 15.91 -1.42
N TYR A 112 2.57 15.25 -2.48
CA TYR A 112 3.98 15.16 -2.83
C TYR A 112 4.53 16.53 -3.28
N TYR A 113 3.86 17.24 -4.18
CA TYR A 113 4.30 18.58 -4.60
C TYR A 113 4.40 19.57 -3.41
N LEU A 114 3.46 19.49 -2.47
CA LEU A 114 3.43 20.31 -1.25
C LEU A 114 4.48 19.92 -0.20
N GLY A 115 5.17 18.78 -0.35
CA GLY A 115 6.15 18.32 0.63
C GLY A 115 5.53 17.67 1.87
N ILE A 116 4.21 17.43 1.89
CA ILE A 116 3.50 16.88 3.06
C ILE A 116 3.81 15.40 3.17
N LEU A 117 3.65 14.65 2.07
CA LEU A 117 3.86 13.21 2.05
C LEU A 117 5.31 12.84 2.41
N GLN A 118 6.27 13.61 1.91
CA GLN A 118 7.68 13.40 2.18
C GLN A 118 8.02 13.53 3.67
N LYS A 119 7.41 14.47 4.39
CA LYS A 119 7.61 14.63 5.83
C LYS A 119 7.14 13.39 6.60
N PHE A 120 5.98 12.85 6.25
CA PHE A 120 5.46 11.63 6.86
C PHE A 120 6.36 10.43 6.55
N VAL A 121 6.68 10.21 5.28
CA VAL A 121 7.57 9.12 4.86
C VAL A 121 8.91 9.20 5.58
N TYR A 122 9.51 10.39 5.66
CA TYR A 122 10.80 10.59 6.34
C TYR A 122 10.72 10.25 7.83
N ALA A 123 9.65 10.62 8.53
CA ALA A 123 9.47 10.29 9.93
C ALA A 123 9.42 8.77 10.15
N PHE A 124 8.65 8.05 9.35
CA PHE A 124 8.57 6.58 9.40
C PHE A 124 9.89 5.91 9.01
N ALA A 125 10.54 6.38 7.95
CA ALA A 125 11.83 5.88 7.51
C ALA A 125 12.91 6.09 8.57
N TRP A 126 12.96 7.27 9.18
CA TRP A 126 13.89 7.57 10.26
C TRP A 126 13.66 6.65 11.48
N MET A 127 12.41 6.41 11.85
CA MET A 127 12.05 5.48 12.93
C MET A 127 12.52 4.06 12.61
N MET A 128 12.20 3.54 11.42
CA MET A 128 12.60 2.19 10.99
C MET A 128 14.13 2.05 10.91
N LYS A 129 14.83 3.01 10.29
CA LYS A 129 16.29 3.05 10.24
C LYS A 129 16.89 2.98 11.64
N ARG A 130 16.40 3.81 12.57
CA ARG A 130 16.95 3.90 13.93
C ARG A 130 16.74 2.62 14.73
N VAL A 131 15.56 2.02 14.62
CA VAL A 131 15.19 0.83 15.41
C VAL A 131 15.77 -0.45 14.79
N MET A 132 15.65 -0.61 13.46
CA MET A 132 16.06 -1.83 12.76
C MET A 132 17.51 -1.81 12.28
N ARG A 133 18.19 -0.66 12.23
CA ARG A 133 19.57 -0.49 11.73
C ARG A 133 19.77 -0.98 10.30
N ILE A 134 18.82 -0.62 9.45
CA ILE A 134 18.79 -0.92 8.02
C ILE A 134 19.17 0.35 7.23
N SER A 135 19.34 0.24 5.91
CA SER A 135 19.78 1.38 5.11
C SER A 135 18.75 2.51 5.04
N GLY A 136 19.24 3.71 4.73
CA GLY A 136 18.36 4.87 4.54
C GLY A 136 17.43 4.72 3.34
N ALA A 137 17.94 4.19 2.22
CA ALA A 137 17.17 4.00 1.00
C ALA A 137 16.06 2.96 1.19
N GLU A 138 16.35 1.80 1.80
CA GLU A 138 15.34 0.78 2.01
C GLU A 138 14.31 1.18 3.09
N SER A 139 14.72 1.95 4.11
CA SER A 139 13.79 2.53 5.08
C SER A 139 12.81 3.51 4.43
N MET A 140 13.31 4.36 3.53
CA MET A 140 12.48 5.31 2.77
C MET A 140 11.52 4.58 1.82
N ALA A 141 11.98 3.54 1.14
CA ALA A 141 11.13 2.72 0.27
C ALA A 141 10.04 2.00 1.08
N ALA A 142 10.40 1.36 2.21
CA ALA A 142 9.45 0.69 3.09
C ALA A 142 8.42 1.67 3.67
N ALA A 143 8.85 2.87 4.08
CA ALA A 143 7.96 3.91 4.59
C ALA A 143 7.06 4.49 3.50
N GLY A 144 7.62 4.69 2.30
CA GLY A 144 6.90 5.14 1.11
C GLY A 144 5.77 4.18 0.76
N ASN A 145 6.06 2.88 0.77
CA ASN A 145 5.11 1.81 0.44
C ASN A 145 3.89 1.74 1.38
N ILE A 146 3.93 2.33 2.58
CA ILE A 146 2.76 2.40 3.46
C ILE A 146 1.62 3.22 2.82
N PHE A 147 1.98 4.24 2.04
CA PHE A 147 1.02 5.20 1.47
C PHE A 147 0.98 5.18 -0.07
N LEU A 148 2.14 4.93 -0.68
CA LEU A 148 2.35 4.92 -2.12
C LEU A 148 2.33 3.50 -2.67
N GLY A 149 1.90 3.38 -3.92
CA GLY A 149 1.97 2.11 -4.63
C GLY A 149 3.39 1.70 -5.02
N GLN A 150 3.54 0.44 -5.43
CA GLN A 150 4.79 -0.14 -5.93
C GLN A 150 5.45 0.63 -7.09
N THR A 151 4.70 1.41 -7.85
CA THR A 151 5.20 2.24 -8.96
C THR A 151 5.62 3.65 -8.52
N GLU A 152 5.11 4.14 -7.40
CA GLU A 152 5.28 5.50 -6.90
C GLU A 152 6.35 5.57 -5.80
N SER A 153 6.39 4.57 -4.93
CA SER A 153 7.38 4.49 -3.85
C SER A 153 8.84 4.51 -4.33
N PRO A 154 9.21 3.84 -5.45
CA PRO A 154 10.58 3.94 -5.99
C PRO A 154 11.00 5.37 -6.37
N LEU A 155 10.05 6.28 -6.66
CA LEU A 155 10.37 7.68 -6.98
C LEU A 155 10.97 8.43 -5.79
N LEU A 156 10.57 8.09 -4.57
CA LEU A 156 11.12 8.68 -3.34
C LEU A 156 12.60 8.36 -3.14
N VAL A 157 13.03 7.23 -3.69
CA VAL A 157 14.39 6.71 -3.54
C VAL A 157 15.15 6.67 -4.87
N ARG A 158 14.62 7.35 -5.89
CA ARG A 158 15.18 7.34 -7.26
C ARG A 158 16.69 7.61 -7.31
N PRO A 159 17.26 8.59 -6.57
CA PRO A 159 18.71 8.83 -6.61
C PRO A 159 19.55 7.69 -6.01
N TYR A 160 18.93 6.79 -5.27
CA TYR A 160 19.58 5.66 -4.60
C TYR A 160 19.45 4.36 -5.37
N LEU A 161 18.45 4.21 -6.25
CA LEU A 161 18.15 2.95 -6.95
C LEU A 161 19.36 2.32 -7.65
N GLU A 162 20.17 3.12 -8.34
CA GLU A 162 21.37 2.63 -9.05
C GLU A 162 22.49 2.16 -8.12
N LYS A 163 22.45 2.57 -6.84
CA LYS A 163 23.46 2.26 -5.82
C LYS A 163 22.97 1.25 -4.80
N MET A 164 21.72 0.79 -4.92
CA MET A 164 21.15 -0.16 -3.96
C MET A 164 21.80 -1.53 -4.15
N THR A 165 22.13 -2.18 -3.03
CA THR A 165 22.55 -3.57 -3.01
C THR A 165 21.39 -4.46 -3.45
N ARG A 166 21.68 -5.72 -3.76
CA ARG A 166 20.64 -6.68 -4.13
C ARG A 166 19.63 -6.93 -3.00
N SER A 167 20.08 -6.87 -1.74
CA SER A 167 19.20 -7.02 -0.58
C SER A 167 18.29 -5.79 -0.38
N GLU A 168 18.82 -4.59 -0.59
CA GLU A 168 18.03 -3.34 -0.56
C GLU A 168 16.97 -3.33 -1.68
N MET A 169 17.34 -3.75 -2.90
CA MET A 169 16.40 -3.89 -4.02
C MET A 169 15.32 -4.93 -3.74
N MET A 170 15.69 -6.09 -3.17
CA MET A 170 14.72 -7.09 -2.73
C MET A 170 13.75 -6.50 -1.70
N CYS A 171 14.26 -5.71 -0.74
CA CYS A 171 13.43 -5.06 0.27
C CYS A 171 12.45 -4.06 -0.35
N LEU A 172 12.91 -3.24 -1.30
CA LEU A 172 12.06 -2.30 -2.05
C LEU A 172 10.94 -3.02 -2.81
N MET A 173 11.27 -4.09 -3.54
CA MET A 173 10.30 -4.87 -4.31
C MET A 173 9.30 -5.61 -3.40
N THR A 174 9.80 -6.25 -2.34
CA THR A 174 8.96 -6.96 -1.36
C THR A 174 8.01 -5.99 -0.66
N GLY A 175 8.51 -4.80 -0.29
CA GLY A 175 7.69 -3.76 0.32
C GLY A 175 6.54 -3.32 -0.59
N GLY A 176 6.79 -3.10 -1.87
CA GLY A 176 5.75 -2.70 -2.82
C GLY A 176 4.69 -3.77 -3.07
N MET A 177 5.07 -5.06 -2.95
CA MET A 177 4.14 -6.19 -3.10
C MET A 177 3.37 -6.51 -1.81
N ALA A 178 3.92 -6.14 -0.65
CA ALA A 178 3.33 -6.40 0.66
C ALA A 178 2.30 -5.35 1.08
N THR A 179 2.28 -4.18 0.44
CA THR A 179 1.38 -3.07 0.76
C THR A 179 0.39 -2.79 -0.37
N ILE A 180 -0.60 -1.93 -0.07
CA ILE A 180 -1.56 -1.44 -1.04
C ILE A 180 -1.46 0.07 -1.15
N ALA A 181 -1.60 0.59 -2.37
CA ALA A 181 -1.66 2.03 -2.62
C ALA A 181 -2.95 2.62 -2.02
N GLY A 182 -2.90 3.87 -1.56
CA GLY A 182 -4.09 4.58 -1.06
C GLY A 182 -5.25 4.64 -2.06
N SER A 183 -4.95 4.66 -3.35
CA SER A 183 -5.94 4.65 -4.44
C SER A 183 -6.78 3.37 -4.49
N VAL A 184 -6.17 2.20 -4.25
CA VAL A 184 -6.85 0.90 -4.27
C VAL A 184 -7.42 0.55 -2.89
N LEU A 185 -6.79 1.05 -1.82
CA LEU A 185 -7.32 0.99 -0.47
C LEU A 185 -8.77 1.52 -0.40
N ALA A 186 -9.00 2.69 -0.97
CA ALA A 186 -10.31 3.33 -1.03
C ALA A 186 -11.38 2.47 -1.73
N THR A 187 -10.98 1.82 -2.84
CA THR A 187 -11.82 0.86 -3.55
C THR A 187 -12.22 -0.32 -2.67
N TYR A 188 -11.27 -0.92 -1.94
CA TYR A 188 -11.56 -2.06 -1.07
C TYR A 188 -12.44 -1.68 0.12
N ILE A 189 -12.27 -0.47 0.68
CA ILE A 189 -13.15 0.04 1.73
C ILE A 189 -14.60 0.10 1.21
N LYS A 190 -14.80 0.63 0.01
CA LYS A 190 -16.14 0.73 -0.60
C LYS A 190 -16.75 -0.64 -0.87
N PHE A 191 -15.97 -1.59 -1.40
CA PHE A 191 -16.48 -2.93 -1.69
C PHE A 191 -16.76 -3.77 -0.45
N LEU A 192 -15.86 -3.77 0.52
CA LEU A 192 -15.99 -4.59 1.73
C LEU A 192 -16.98 -3.97 2.73
N GLY A 193 -17.16 -2.64 2.67
CA GLY A 193 -18.10 -1.93 3.50
C GLY A 193 -19.56 -2.14 3.13
N ASP A 194 -19.86 -2.62 1.91
CA ASP A 194 -21.23 -2.89 1.40
C ASP A 194 -22.25 -1.77 1.70
N ASP A 195 -21.81 -0.52 1.53
CA ASP A 195 -22.57 0.70 1.86
C ASP A 195 -22.99 0.88 3.34
N ASP A 196 -22.58 -0.02 4.24
CA ASP A 196 -22.70 0.15 5.69
C ASP A 196 -21.56 1.05 6.21
N PRO A 197 -21.88 2.23 6.80
CA PRO A 197 -20.88 3.12 7.38
C PRO A 197 -20.03 2.46 8.48
N VAL A 198 -20.61 1.53 9.25
CA VAL A 198 -19.91 0.84 10.35
C VAL A 198 -18.88 -0.13 9.79
N GLN A 199 -19.26 -0.93 8.78
CA GLN A 199 -18.34 -1.85 8.12
C GLN A 199 -17.25 -1.09 7.36
N SER A 200 -17.61 -0.03 6.65
CA SER A 200 -16.66 0.82 5.92
C SER A 200 -15.59 1.38 6.87
N ALA A 201 -15.98 1.87 8.04
CA ALA A 201 -15.04 2.35 9.06
C ALA A 201 -14.13 1.23 9.60
N LEU A 202 -14.70 0.05 9.85
CA LEU A 202 -13.94 -1.12 10.32
C LEU A 202 -12.90 -1.57 9.29
N PHE A 203 -13.28 -1.70 8.01
CA PHE A 203 -12.35 -2.07 6.94
C PHE A 203 -11.33 -0.98 6.66
N ALA A 204 -11.71 0.30 6.72
CA ALA A 204 -10.76 1.40 6.62
C ALA A 204 -9.70 1.31 7.71
N LYS A 205 -10.11 1.11 8.97
CA LYS A 205 -9.20 0.88 10.10
C LYS A 205 -8.28 -0.30 9.81
N HIS A 206 -8.83 -1.47 9.48
CA HIS A 206 -8.02 -2.68 9.28
C HIS A 206 -7.03 -2.57 8.13
N LEU A 207 -7.43 -1.99 7.00
CA LEU A 207 -6.56 -1.89 5.84
C LEU A 207 -5.45 -0.85 6.05
N ILE A 208 -5.72 0.26 6.75
CA ILE A 208 -4.68 1.23 7.12
C ILE A 208 -3.66 0.59 8.07
N ILE A 209 -4.14 -0.14 9.08
CA ILE A 209 -3.27 -0.86 10.03
C ILE A 209 -2.43 -1.91 9.30
N ALA A 210 -3.05 -2.66 8.39
CA ALA A 210 -2.37 -3.66 7.58
C ALA A 210 -1.24 -3.03 6.75
N SER A 211 -1.48 -1.89 6.08
CA SER A 211 -0.44 -1.18 5.32
C SER A 211 0.75 -0.75 6.20
N VAL A 212 0.50 -0.25 7.42
CA VAL A 212 1.58 0.13 8.35
C VAL A 212 2.36 -1.08 8.85
N MET A 213 1.66 -2.18 9.18
CA MET A 213 2.27 -3.43 9.64
C MET A 213 3.03 -4.19 8.55
N SER A 214 2.64 -4.02 7.29
CA SER A 214 3.29 -4.63 6.14
C SER A 214 4.72 -4.13 5.91
N ALA A 215 5.04 -2.88 6.27
CA ALA A 215 6.39 -2.34 6.11
C ALA A 215 7.47 -3.13 6.90
N PRO A 216 7.37 -3.32 8.24
CA PRO A 216 8.32 -4.14 8.97
C PRO A 216 8.25 -5.62 8.55
N ALA A 217 7.06 -6.15 8.22
CA ALA A 217 6.91 -7.53 7.77
C ALA A 217 7.65 -7.79 6.44
N ALA A 218 7.56 -6.86 5.50
CA ALA A 218 8.27 -6.91 4.23
C ALA A 218 9.78 -6.86 4.42
N ILE A 219 10.27 -6.02 5.35
CA ILE A 219 11.70 -5.97 5.71
C ILE A 219 12.14 -7.31 6.32
N VAL A 220 11.34 -7.91 7.19
CA VAL A 220 11.66 -9.23 7.77
C VAL A 220 11.76 -10.28 6.67
N ALA A 221 10.75 -10.40 5.82
CA ALA A 221 10.73 -11.39 4.75
C ALA A 221 11.90 -11.19 3.76
N SER A 222 12.12 -9.95 3.31
CA SER A 222 13.17 -9.64 2.35
C SER A 222 14.57 -9.91 2.90
N LYS A 223 14.86 -9.53 4.15
CA LYS A 223 16.17 -9.75 4.79
C LYS A 223 16.42 -11.20 5.21
N ILE A 224 15.38 -12.03 5.28
CA ILE A 224 15.55 -13.49 5.39
C ILE A 224 15.86 -14.09 4.01
N ILE A 225 15.07 -13.77 2.99
CA ILE A 225 15.19 -14.39 1.65
C ILE A 225 16.49 -13.97 0.97
N VAL A 226 16.81 -12.67 0.96
CA VAL A 226 18.05 -12.11 0.41
C VAL A 226 18.75 -11.28 1.49
N PRO A 227 19.57 -11.91 2.35
CA PRO A 227 20.28 -11.21 3.42
C PRO A 227 21.29 -10.19 2.91
N GLU A 228 21.51 -9.12 3.68
CA GLU A 228 22.50 -8.10 3.35
C GLU A 228 23.93 -8.65 3.47
N THR A 229 24.68 -8.64 2.36
CA THR A 229 26.07 -9.10 2.32
C THR A 229 27.05 -8.00 1.92
N GLU A 230 26.54 -6.89 1.40
CA GLU A 230 27.31 -5.78 0.86
C GLU A 230 27.25 -4.58 1.81
N SER A 231 28.22 -3.67 1.71
CA SER A 231 28.16 -2.40 2.42
C SER A 231 27.14 -1.49 1.74
N PHE A 232 26.23 -0.91 2.51
CA PHE A 232 25.23 0.02 2.01
C PHE A 232 25.49 1.45 2.51
N ILE A 233 24.84 2.41 1.86
CA ILE A 233 24.91 3.82 2.25
C ILE A 233 23.92 4.06 3.40
N GLU A 234 24.44 4.49 4.54
CA GLU A 234 23.57 4.79 5.69
C GLU A 234 22.77 6.08 5.49
N ASP A 235 23.35 7.09 4.85
CA ASP A 235 22.72 8.39 4.69
C ASP A 235 21.64 8.41 3.60
N PHE A 236 20.53 9.07 3.93
CA PHE A 236 19.44 9.33 3.00
C PHE A 236 18.98 10.77 3.13
N SER A 237 18.66 11.37 2.00
CA SER A 237 18.02 12.65 1.86
C SER A 237 16.80 12.47 0.98
N ILE A 238 15.76 13.24 1.27
CA ILE A 238 14.58 13.27 0.41
C ILE A 238 14.98 14.05 -0.84
N PRO A 239 14.81 13.48 -2.05
CA PRO A 239 15.02 14.23 -3.28
C PRO A 239 14.13 15.48 -3.25
N LYS A 240 14.72 16.65 -3.53
CA LYS A 240 13.97 17.91 -3.60
C LYS A 240 13.18 18.06 -4.90
N ASP A 241 13.23 17.07 -5.77
CA ASP A 241 12.52 17.05 -7.04
C ASP A 241 11.02 17.12 -6.77
N LYS A 242 10.39 18.19 -7.26
CA LYS A 242 8.95 18.39 -7.17
C LYS A 242 8.28 17.68 -8.33
N LEU A 243 7.21 16.94 -8.03
CA LEU A 243 6.28 16.46 -9.07
C LEU A 243 5.47 17.66 -9.57
N GLY A 244 5.94 18.28 -10.66
CA GLY A 244 5.26 19.42 -11.26
C GLY A 244 5.91 20.77 -10.96
N THR A 245 5.56 21.75 -11.78
CA THR A 245 6.04 23.14 -11.72
C THR A 245 5.19 24.01 -10.80
N ASN A 246 3.93 23.66 -10.62
CA ASN A 246 2.96 24.34 -9.75
C ASN A 246 1.88 23.33 -9.28
N ILE A 247 0.99 23.79 -8.40
CA ILE A 247 -0.09 22.98 -7.81
C ILE A 247 -1.01 22.37 -8.89
N LEU A 248 -1.39 23.15 -9.90
CA LEU A 248 -2.29 22.68 -10.96
C LEU A 248 -1.59 21.66 -11.87
N ASP A 249 -0.31 21.88 -12.18
CA ASP A 249 0.51 20.94 -12.94
C ASP A 249 0.70 19.60 -12.18
N ALA A 250 0.91 19.65 -10.86
CA ALA A 250 1.00 18.46 -10.02
C ALA A 250 -0.30 17.64 -10.03
N ILE A 251 -1.45 18.33 -9.88
CA ILE A 251 -2.78 17.71 -9.96
C ILE A 251 -2.99 17.09 -11.35
N ALA A 252 -2.75 17.84 -12.43
CA ALA A 252 -2.98 17.38 -13.79
C ALA A 252 -2.12 16.14 -14.17
N LYS A 253 -0.85 16.12 -13.74
CA LYS A 253 0.03 14.96 -13.92
C LYS A 253 -0.48 13.75 -13.14
N GLY A 254 -0.80 13.94 -11.86
CA GLY A 254 -1.37 12.87 -11.02
C GLY A 254 -2.70 12.33 -11.57
N THR A 255 -3.58 13.20 -12.08
CA THR A 255 -4.81 12.77 -12.78
C THR A 255 -4.50 11.91 -14.00
N THR A 256 -3.50 12.28 -14.80
CA THR A 256 -3.13 11.53 -16.01
C THR A 256 -2.54 10.17 -15.68
N ASP A 257 -1.68 10.10 -14.66
CA ASP A 257 -1.08 8.85 -14.20
C ASP A 257 -2.13 7.94 -13.55
N GLY A 258 -3.02 8.51 -12.74
CA GLY A 258 -4.19 7.83 -12.18
C GLY A 258 -5.13 7.30 -13.26
N LEU A 259 -5.37 8.04 -14.35
CA LEU A 259 -6.19 7.59 -15.47
C LEU A 259 -5.59 6.36 -16.16
N LYS A 260 -4.28 6.37 -16.43
CA LYS A 260 -3.58 5.20 -17.00
C LYS A 260 -3.69 4.00 -16.06
N LEU A 261 -3.49 4.20 -14.76
CA LEU A 261 -3.63 3.15 -13.76
C LEU A 261 -5.05 2.58 -13.74
N ALA A 262 -6.08 3.45 -13.72
CA ALA A 262 -7.47 3.06 -13.70
C ALA A 262 -7.87 2.23 -14.93
N ILE A 263 -7.48 2.66 -16.14
CA ILE A 263 -7.73 1.91 -17.38
C ILE A 263 -7.02 0.56 -17.34
N ASN A 264 -5.77 0.51 -16.88
CA ASN A 264 -5.04 -0.75 -16.74
C ASN A 264 -5.74 -1.71 -15.78
N VAL A 265 -6.21 -1.23 -14.62
CA VAL A 265 -6.97 -2.04 -13.66
C VAL A 265 -8.25 -2.58 -14.30
N ALA A 266 -9.03 -1.73 -14.98
CA ALA A 266 -10.26 -2.13 -15.64
C ALA A 266 -10.02 -3.21 -16.71
N ALA A 267 -9.01 -3.00 -17.57
CA ALA A 267 -8.65 -3.95 -18.62
C ALA A 267 -8.17 -5.29 -18.03
N MET A 268 -7.33 -5.26 -17.01
CA MET A 268 -6.82 -6.46 -16.34
C MET A 268 -7.94 -7.26 -15.67
N LEU A 269 -8.86 -6.59 -14.97
CA LEU A 269 -10.02 -7.25 -14.36
C LEU A 269 -10.93 -7.89 -15.42
N LEU A 270 -11.25 -7.17 -16.50
CA LEU A 270 -12.06 -7.70 -17.59
C LEU A 270 -11.44 -8.96 -18.18
N VAL A 271 -10.15 -8.90 -18.54
CA VAL A 271 -9.44 -10.03 -19.16
C VAL A 271 -9.35 -11.20 -18.19
N PHE A 272 -8.95 -10.98 -16.93
CA PHE A 272 -8.82 -12.08 -15.97
C PHE A 272 -10.17 -12.72 -15.63
N ILE A 273 -11.24 -11.94 -15.48
CA ILE A 273 -12.58 -12.50 -15.23
C ILE A 273 -13.05 -13.32 -16.43
N ALA A 274 -12.83 -12.84 -17.65
CA ALA A 274 -13.16 -13.60 -18.87
C ALA A 274 -12.34 -14.89 -18.98
N LEU A 275 -11.04 -14.84 -18.68
CA LEU A 275 -10.18 -16.02 -18.65
C LEU A 275 -10.61 -17.01 -17.57
N MET A 276 -10.98 -16.55 -16.37
CA MET A 276 -11.54 -17.42 -15.34
C MET A 276 -12.82 -18.11 -15.82
N GLY A 277 -13.71 -17.40 -16.50
CA GLY A 277 -14.91 -17.99 -17.13
C GLY A 277 -14.58 -19.06 -18.17
N LEU A 278 -13.58 -18.80 -19.02
CA LEU A 278 -13.08 -19.77 -19.99
C LEU A 278 -12.50 -21.01 -19.30
N PHE A 279 -11.67 -20.84 -18.26
CA PHE A 279 -11.11 -21.95 -17.51
C PHE A 279 -12.18 -22.76 -16.79
N ASN A 280 -13.19 -22.11 -16.20
CA ASN A 280 -14.31 -22.80 -15.57
C ASN A 280 -15.11 -23.63 -16.59
N TRP A 281 -15.32 -23.09 -17.80
CA TRP A 281 -15.96 -23.83 -18.88
C TRP A 281 -15.12 -25.04 -19.31
N LEU A 282 -13.80 -24.88 -19.48
CA LEU A 282 -12.89 -25.98 -19.83
C LEU A 282 -12.86 -27.07 -18.73
N LEU A 283 -12.84 -26.69 -17.46
CA LEU A 283 -12.87 -27.63 -16.33
C LEU A 283 -14.22 -28.36 -16.24
N GLY A 284 -15.33 -27.66 -16.47
CA GLY A 284 -16.66 -28.27 -16.54
C GLY A 284 -16.79 -29.30 -17.66
N LEU A 285 -16.09 -29.12 -18.79
CA LEU A 285 -15.98 -30.13 -19.86
C LEU A 285 -15.13 -31.35 -19.45
N ALA A 286 -14.15 -31.17 -18.56
CA ALA A 286 -13.25 -32.23 -18.11
C ALA A 286 -13.86 -33.11 -16.99
N GLY A 287 -15.07 -32.82 -16.51
CA GLY A 287 -15.84 -33.72 -15.65
C GLY A 287 -15.80 -33.43 -14.15
N THR A 288 -15.72 -32.15 -13.74
CA THR A 288 -16.16 -31.65 -12.43
C THR A 288 -16.89 -30.34 -12.60
#